data_AF-A0A850PIW3-F1
#
_entry.id   AF-A0A850PIW3-F1
#
_cell.length_a   1.000
_cell.length_b   1.000
_cell.length_c   1.000
_cell.angle_alpha   90.00
_cell.angle_beta   90.00
_cell.angle_gamma   90.00
#
_symmetry.space_group_name_H-M   'P 1'
#
loop_
_entity.id
_entity.type
_entity.pdbx_description
1 polymer ?
#
loop_
_entity_poly.entity_id
_entity_poly.type
_entity_poly.pdbx_seq_one_letter_code
_entity_poly.pdbx_strand_id
1 'polypeptide(L)'
;MAARRQPQVGDGSVFVAIVVLLLIVGLIVKYIWWVVGAGALVGLFFVGRAVTREVQKRRELAEERAAELQRRADRQHRWMLAGDPRAIYGQKGADAMRKVAPAPALPDGDDGEELEPIATMAETPAELLALERDKPQAWQWALFTSILVQRTTPLLPRLRDSELGFTPADTTRVYSGRELAGTLLGLMDELLTTASQLESFMGSPAFMGSIADPTDAEAVKHVAHRVMDYHERLLELSERCRGLSASAQYTDILTDCARLFDVPLQSYRVFIADMVDVVEALPKVLQHATGDVHMGSVVLDLDLDAQLESRIFKRLRAISKS
;
A
#
# COMPACT_ATOMS: atom_id res chain seq x y z
N MET A 1 -50.86 82.40 -16.28
CA MET A 1 -51.68 81.60 -15.35
C MET A 1 -51.15 80.18 -15.34
N ALA A 2 -50.50 79.74 -14.26
CA ALA A 2 -50.09 78.35 -14.06
C ALA A 2 -50.25 78.03 -12.56
N ALA A 3 -51.34 77.34 -12.22
CA ALA A 3 -51.64 76.93 -10.85
C ALA A 3 -50.99 75.56 -10.58
N ARG A 4 -49.99 75.55 -9.68
CA ARG A 4 -49.45 74.34 -9.05
C ARG A 4 -50.54 73.72 -8.16
N ARG A 5 -50.96 72.49 -8.44
CA ARG A 5 -51.71 71.65 -7.48
C ARG A 5 -50.72 70.80 -6.68
N GLN A 6 -50.63 71.05 -5.38
CA GLN A 6 -50.02 70.12 -4.42
C GLN A 6 -50.96 68.92 -4.19
N PRO A 7 -50.47 67.67 -4.19
CA PRO A 7 -51.25 66.54 -3.73
C PRO A 7 -51.29 66.53 -2.19
N GLN A 8 -52.50 66.57 -1.63
CA GLN A 8 -52.76 66.27 -0.23
C GLN A 8 -52.38 64.82 0.06
N VAL A 9 -51.34 64.63 0.88
CA VAL A 9 -51.01 63.34 1.49
C VAL A 9 -52.06 63.08 2.57
N GLY A 10 -52.95 62.12 2.30
CA GLY A 10 -53.98 61.72 3.27
C GLY A 10 -53.41 60.86 4.40
N ASP A 11 -53.80 61.19 5.63
CA ASP A 11 -53.46 60.50 6.89
C ASP A 11 -53.72 58.98 6.86
N GLY A 12 -54.60 58.50 5.97
CA GLY A 12 -54.87 57.07 5.79
C GLY A 12 -53.69 56.25 5.25
N SER A 13 -52.77 56.85 4.47
CA SER A 13 -51.63 56.10 3.92
C SER A 13 -50.55 55.78 4.97
N VAL A 14 -50.38 56.66 5.95
CA VAL A 14 -49.44 56.47 7.07
C VAL A 14 -49.95 55.37 7.99
N PHE A 15 -51.25 55.32 8.26
CA PHE A 15 -51.86 54.28 9.09
C PHE A 15 -51.74 52.89 8.46
N VAL A 16 -52.01 52.78 7.15
CA VAL A 16 -51.84 51.51 6.41
C VAL A 16 -50.38 51.07 6.41
N ALA A 17 -49.43 51.99 6.22
CA ALA A 17 -48.01 51.67 6.27
C ALA A 17 -47.57 51.14 7.66
N ILE A 18 -48.08 51.73 8.75
CA ILE A 18 -47.78 51.27 10.12
C ILE A 18 -48.37 49.88 10.38
N VAL A 19 -49.60 49.62 9.96
CA VAL A 19 -50.24 48.31 10.13
C VAL A 19 -49.51 47.21 9.34
N VAL A 20 -49.10 47.51 8.11
CA VAL A 20 -48.29 46.58 7.29
C VAL A 20 -46.93 46.32 7.94
N LEU A 21 -46.26 47.36 8.46
CA LEU A 21 -44.99 47.20 9.16
C LEU A 21 -45.13 46.32 10.41
N LEU A 22 -46.18 46.53 11.22
CA LEU A 22 -46.44 45.70 12.41
C LEU A 22 -46.74 44.25 12.06
N LEU A 23 -47.47 43.99 10.96
CA LEU A 23 -47.68 42.63 10.46
C LEU A 23 -46.38 41.97 10.01
N ILE A 24 -45.51 42.70 9.29
CA ILE A 24 -44.21 42.19 8.86
C ILE A 24 -43.33 41.89 10.08
N VAL A 25 -43.26 42.79 11.07
CA VAL A 25 -42.49 42.58 12.30
C VAL A 25 -43.04 41.40 13.09
N GLY A 26 -44.36 41.28 13.25
CA GLY A 26 -45.00 40.14 13.92
C GLY A 26 -44.73 38.81 13.22
N LEU A 27 -44.69 38.82 11.89
CA LEU A 27 -44.35 37.66 11.08
C LEU A 27 -42.87 37.29 11.25
N ILE A 28 -41.95 38.26 11.21
CA ILE A 28 -40.53 38.03 11.46
C ILE A 28 -40.30 37.44 12.87
N VAL A 29 -40.91 37.99 13.91
CA VAL A 29 -40.79 37.49 15.28
C VAL A 29 -41.33 36.06 15.40
N LYS A 30 -42.43 35.74 14.72
CA LYS A 30 -43.00 34.39 14.73
C LYS A 30 -42.14 33.36 14.00
N TYR A 31 -41.48 33.75 12.91
CA TYR A 31 -40.74 32.83 12.05
C TYR A 31 -39.21 32.80 12.29
N ILE A 32 -38.64 33.72 13.08
CA ILE A 32 -37.19 33.72 13.37
C ILE A 32 -36.72 32.43 14.06
N TRP A 33 -37.55 31.86 14.95
CA TRP A 33 -37.26 30.59 15.63
C TRP A 33 -37.23 29.40 14.68
N TRP A 34 -38.01 29.42 13.60
CA TRP A 34 -37.96 28.40 12.55
C TRP A 34 -36.66 28.45 11.76
N VAL A 35 -36.17 29.66 11.45
CA VAL A 35 -34.89 29.85 10.75
C VAL A 35 -33.71 29.43 11.63
N VAL A 36 -33.73 29.79 12.91
CA VAL A 36 -32.71 29.36 13.88
C VAL A 36 -32.71 27.84 14.06
N GLY A 37 -33.90 27.22 14.18
CA GLY A 37 -34.05 25.77 14.28
C GLY A 37 -33.53 25.05 13.03
N ALA A 38 -33.83 25.56 11.83
CA ALA A 38 -33.31 25.01 10.58
C ALA A 38 -31.78 25.15 10.49
N GLY A 39 -31.24 26.30 10.88
CA GLY A 39 -29.80 26.53 10.92
C GLY A 39 -29.07 25.57 11.88
N ALA A 40 -29.64 25.33 13.06
CA ALA A 40 -29.08 24.38 14.02
C ALA A 40 -29.09 22.94 13.50
N LEU A 41 -30.15 22.51 12.82
CA LEU A 41 -30.24 21.19 12.18
C LEU A 41 -29.20 21.01 11.08
N VAL A 42 -29.00 22.02 10.23
CA VAL A 42 -27.94 22.00 9.20
C VAL A 42 -26.56 21.93 9.85
N GLY A 43 -26.30 22.71 10.90
CA GLY A 43 -25.05 22.65 11.65
C GLY A 43 -24.77 21.25 12.23
N LEU A 44 -25.77 20.64 12.86
CA LEU A 44 -25.69 19.28 13.40
C LEU A 44 -25.43 18.23 12.32
N PHE A 45 -26.04 18.38 11.15
CA PHE A 45 -25.80 17.50 10.00
C PHE A 45 -24.34 17.58 9.51
N PHE A 46 -23.78 18.78 9.39
CA PHE A 46 -22.38 18.97 8.99
C PHE A 46 -21.39 18.44 10.02
N VAL A 47 -21.65 18.65 11.31
CA VAL A 47 -20.84 18.09 12.40
C VAL A 47 -20.91 16.57 12.39
N GLY A 48 -22.12 15.99 12.27
CA GLY A 48 -22.31 14.55 12.15
C GLY A 48 -21.54 13.95 10.97
N ARG A 49 -21.59 14.60 9.80
CA ARG A 49 -20.85 14.17 8.60
C ARG A 49 -19.32 14.29 8.75
N ALA A 50 -18.84 15.26 9.51
CA ALA A 50 -17.41 15.40 9.80
C ALA A 50 -16.93 14.30 10.75
N VAL A 51 -17.72 14.00 11.79
CA VAL A 51 -17.42 12.95 12.76
C VAL A 51 -17.46 11.56 12.10
N THR A 52 -18.41 11.27 11.23
CA THR A 52 -18.44 9.97 10.54
C THR A 52 -17.22 9.76 9.63
N ARG A 53 -16.78 10.79 8.91
CA ARG A 53 -15.54 10.75 8.12
C ARG A 53 -14.30 10.50 8.98
N GLU A 54 -14.23 11.12 10.16
CA GLU A 54 -13.11 10.94 11.07
C GLU A 54 -13.12 9.55 11.72
N VAL A 55 -14.30 9.03 12.05
CA VAL A 55 -14.45 7.66 12.60
C VAL A 55 -14.11 6.60 11.55
N GLN A 56 -14.51 6.79 10.29
CA GLN A 56 -14.12 5.89 9.19
C GLN A 56 -12.59 5.82 9.04
N LYS A 57 -11.92 6.97 8.98
CA LYS A 57 -10.45 7.02 8.95
C LYS A 57 -9.80 6.33 10.14
N ARG A 58 -10.36 6.49 11.34
CA ARG A 58 -9.83 5.82 12.55
C ARG A 58 -10.04 4.32 12.53
N ARG A 59 -11.12 3.84 11.91
CA ARG A 59 -11.38 2.41 11.72
C ARG A 59 -10.42 1.81 10.72
N GLU A 60 -10.24 2.45 9.56
CA GLU A 60 -9.26 2.06 8.54
C GLU A 60 -7.86 1.96 9.15
N LEU A 61 -7.39 3.01 9.86
CA LEU A 61 -6.09 2.99 10.55
C LEU A 61 -6.00 1.91 11.65
N ALA A 62 -7.12 1.55 12.29
CA ALA A 62 -7.13 0.50 13.32
C ALA A 62 -7.08 -0.90 12.69
N GLU A 63 -7.76 -1.09 11.56
CA GLU A 63 -7.72 -2.31 10.75
C GLU A 63 -6.32 -2.52 10.17
N GLU A 64 -5.68 -1.48 9.65
CA GLU A 64 -4.29 -1.51 9.19
C GLU A 64 -3.32 -1.92 10.31
N ARG A 65 -3.46 -1.31 11.50
CA ARG A 65 -2.63 -1.67 12.67
C ARG A 65 -2.89 -3.09 13.14
N ALA A 66 -4.13 -3.56 13.11
CA ALA A 66 -4.48 -4.93 13.48
C ALA A 66 -3.87 -5.93 12.47
N ALA A 67 -3.95 -5.63 11.17
CA ALA A 67 -3.33 -6.43 10.12
C ALA A 67 -1.80 -6.43 10.23
N GLU A 68 -1.17 -5.30 10.55
CA GLU A 68 0.27 -5.23 10.82
C GLU A 68 0.66 -6.07 12.05
N LEU A 69 -0.11 -5.97 13.14
CA LEU A 69 0.12 -6.76 14.34
C LEU A 69 0.00 -8.27 14.07
N GLN A 70 -1.03 -8.67 13.32
CA GLN A 70 -1.24 -10.05 12.91
C GLN A 70 -0.08 -10.57 12.06
N ARG A 71 0.38 -9.79 11.06
CA ARG A 71 1.56 -10.15 10.24
C ARG A 71 2.82 -10.35 11.08
N ARG A 72 3.04 -9.50 12.08
CA ARG A 72 4.17 -9.63 13.00
C ARG A 72 4.03 -10.88 13.87
N ALA A 73 2.83 -11.19 14.34
CA ALA A 73 2.55 -12.40 15.10
C ALA A 73 2.78 -13.67 14.25
N ASP A 74 2.29 -13.70 13.01
CA ASP A 74 2.49 -14.82 12.08
C ASP A 74 3.97 -15.03 11.75
N ARG A 75 4.74 -13.95 11.59
CA ARG A 75 6.19 -14.02 11.41
C ARG A 75 6.90 -14.61 12.62
N GLN A 76 6.52 -14.19 13.83
CA GLN A 76 7.09 -14.75 15.06
C GLN A 76 6.70 -16.22 15.25
N HIS A 77 5.45 -16.58 14.90
CA HIS A 77 4.98 -17.95 14.95
C HIS A 77 5.76 -18.86 14.00
N ARG A 78 6.02 -18.42 12.76
CA ARG A 78 6.91 -19.11 11.82
C ARG A 78 8.30 -19.37 12.39
N TRP A 79 8.93 -18.34 12.96
CA TRP A 79 10.24 -18.49 13.58
C TRP A 79 10.20 -19.49 14.73
N MET A 80 9.13 -19.51 15.52
CA MET A 80 8.94 -20.49 16.60
C MET A 80 8.85 -21.92 16.04
N LEU A 81 8.03 -22.15 15.01
CA LEU A 81 7.87 -23.47 14.38
C LEU A 81 9.17 -23.97 13.75
N ALA A 82 9.95 -23.07 13.13
CA ALA A 82 11.23 -23.41 12.51
C ALA A 82 12.37 -23.63 13.54
N GLY A 83 12.10 -23.47 14.84
CA GLY A 83 13.12 -23.48 15.88
C GLY A 83 14.13 -22.34 15.74
N ASP A 84 13.79 -21.26 15.04
CA ASP A 84 14.69 -20.12 14.84
C ASP A 84 14.82 -19.33 16.14
N PRO A 85 16.05 -19.13 16.68
CA PRO A 85 16.26 -18.32 17.87
C PRO A 85 15.77 -16.87 17.74
N ARG A 86 15.49 -16.37 16.53
CA ARG A 86 14.83 -15.07 16.30
C ARG A 86 13.47 -14.98 17.00
N ALA A 87 12.77 -16.08 17.18
CA ALA A 87 11.45 -16.11 17.83
C ALA A 87 11.49 -15.63 19.29
N ILE A 88 12.56 -15.97 20.01
CA ILE A 88 12.71 -15.68 21.45
C ILE A 88 13.63 -14.47 21.66
N TYR A 89 14.69 -14.35 20.86
CA TYR A 89 15.78 -13.39 21.10
C TYR A 89 15.82 -12.22 20.10
N GLY A 90 14.92 -12.21 19.10
CA GLY A 90 14.97 -11.25 17.98
C GLY A 90 16.21 -11.42 17.09
N GLN A 91 16.32 -10.60 16.03
CA GLN A 91 17.39 -10.74 15.03
C GLN A 91 18.80 -10.73 15.65
N LYS A 92 19.11 -9.69 16.46
CA LYS A 92 20.44 -9.50 17.06
C LYS A 92 20.78 -10.58 18.09
N GLY A 93 19.78 -11.05 18.85
CA GLY A 93 19.99 -12.11 19.84
C GLY A 93 20.11 -13.50 19.20
N ALA A 94 19.44 -13.73 18.08
CA ALA A 94 19.55 -14.96 17.30
C ALA A 94 20.96 -15.17 16.74
N ASP A 95 21.59 -14.11 16.22
CA ASP A 95 22.97 -14.16 15.72
C ASP A 95 23.97 -14.45 16.84
N ALA A 96 23.72 -13.93 18.06
CA ALA A 96 24.52 -14.24 19.23
C ALA A 96 24.32 -15.69 19.69
N MET A 97 23.08 -16.19 19.73
CA MET A 97 22.78 -17.56 20.14
C MET A 97 23.35 -18.60 19.17
N ARG A 98 23.30 -18.36 17.86
CA ARG A 98 23.93 -19.23 16.85
C ARG A 98 25.45 -19.40 17.06
N LYS A 99 26.11 -18.39 17.65
CA LYS A 99 27.56 -18.46 17.97
C LYS A 99 27.85 -19.29 19.22
N VAL A 100 26.87 -19.42 20.13
CA VAL A 100 27.04 -20.09 21.43
C VAL A 100 26.55 -21.54 21.40
N ALA A 101 25.45 -21.79 20.69
CA ALA A 101 24.88 -23.11 20.49
C ALA A 101 24.60 -23.28 18.99
N PRO A 102 25.50 -23.94 18.22
CA PRO A 102 25.16 -24.33 16.86
C PRO A 102 23.94 -25.24 16.88
N ALA A 103 23.15 -25.20 15.81
CA ALA A 103 21.98 -26.07 15.68
C ALA A 103 22.39 -27.53 15.92
N PRO A 104 21.57 -28.32 16.65
CA PRO A 104 21.89 -29.73 16.85
C PRO A 104 22.15 -30.38 15.49
N ALA A 105 23.29 -31.07 15.39
CA ALA A 105 23.57 -31.91 14.24
C ALA A 105 22.40 -32.88 14.09
N LEU A 106 21.86 -32.98 12.88
CA LEU A 106 20.81 -33.91 12.53
C LEU A 106 21.21 -35.31 13.03
N PRO A 107 20.33 -36.06 13.72
CA PRO A 107 20.55 -37.48 13.90
C PRO A 107 20.70 -38.10 12.52
N ASP A 108 21.77 -38.87 12.30
CA ASP A 108 21.84 -39.76 11.13
C ASP A 108 20.57 -40.64 11.17
N GLY A 109 19.73 -40.52 10.15
CA GLY A 109 18.42 -41.18 10.10
C GLY A 109 18.55 -42.70 10.05
N ASP A 110 18.52 -43.30 11.24
CA ASP A 110 18.35 -44.71 11.62
C ASP A 110 17.04 -45.39 11.23
N ASP A 111 16.22 -44.93 10.26
CA ASP A 111 14.89 -45.49 10.04
C ASP A 111 14.53 -45.55 8.55
N GLY A 112 14.35 -46.77 8.01
CA GLY A 112 14.16 -47.08 6.58
C GLY A 112 12.81 -46.72 5.95
N GLU A 113 12.22 -45.57 6.29
CA GLU A 113 11.14 -44.96 5.49
C GLU A 113 11.76 -43.91 4.56
N GLU A 114 11.68 -44.11 3.24
CA GLU A 114 12.06 -43.10 2.25
C GLU A 114 11.10 -41.89 2.40
N LEU A 115 11.46 -40.95 3.27
CA LEU A 115 10.77 -39.67 3.40
C LEU A 115 10.76 -38.98 2.02
N GLU A 116 9.58 -38.55 1.57
CA GLU A 116 9.48 -37.79 0.32
C GLU A 116 10.44 -36.59 0.37
N PRO A 117 11.25 -36.37 -0.67
CA PRO A 117 12.19 -35.26 -0.68
C PRO A 117 11.42 -33.93 -0.60
N ILE A 118 11.88 -33.04 0.28
CA ILE A 118 11.31 -31.70 0.46
C ILE A 118 12.05 -30.72 -0.44
N ALA A 119 11.31 -29.86 -1.14
CA ALA A 119 11.87 -28.88 -2.06
C ALA A 119 12.76 -27.86 -1.34
N THR A 120 13.88 -27.51 -1.98
CA THR A 120 14.76 -26.40 -1.57
C THR A 120 14.80 -25.36 -2.70
N MET A 121 15.12 -24.10 -2.39
CA MET A 121 15.28 -23.07 -3.41
C MET A 121 16.33 -23.46 -4.45
N ALA A 122 16.04 -23.13 -5.71
CA ALA A 122 16.94 -23.29 -6.83
C ALA A 122 17.73 -22.00 -7.04
N GLU A 123 19.06 -22.10 -6.98
CA GLU A 123 19.99 -21.01 -7.28
C GLU A 123 20.30 -20.95 -8.78
N THR A 124 20.14 -22.07 -9.49
CA THR A 124 20.50 -22.17 -10.90
C THR A 124 19.31 -22.56 -11.81
N PRO A 125 19.38 -22.24 -13.12
CA PRO A 125 18.37 -22.69 -14.09
C PRO A 125 18.23 -24.22 -14.17
N ALA A 126 19.32 -24.96 -13.93
CA ALA A 126 19.30 -26.42 -13.92
C ALA A 126 18.53 -26.97 -12.71
N GLU A 127 18.69 -26.35 -11.54
CA GLU A 127 17.92 -26.69 -10.33
C GLU A 127 16.43 -26.33 -10.47
N LEU A 128 16.11 -25.23 -11.14
CA LEU A 128 14.71 -24.89 -11.46
C LEU A 128 14.04 -25.97 -12.32
N LEU A 129 14.75 -26.48 -13.33
CA LEU A 129 14.26 -27.58 -14.17
C LEU A 129 14.12 -28.88 -13.37
N ALA A 130 14.99 -29.13 -12.40
CA ALA A 130 14.87 -30.27 -11.49
C ALA A 130 13.63 -30.16 -10.60
N LEU A 131 13.35 -28.98 -10.04
CA LEU A 131 12.12 -28.73 -9.27
C LEU A 131 10.86 -28.96 -10.10
N GLU A 132 10.86 -28.54 -11.37
CA GLU A 132 9.75 -28.74 -12.30
C GLU A 132 9.52 -30.22 -12.65
N ARG A 133 10.62 -30.98 -12.83
CA ARG A 133 10.56 -32.39 -13.20
C ARG A 133 10.16 -33.28 -12.03
N ASP A 134 10.82 -33.09 -10.89
CA ASP A 134 10.76 -34.03 -9.76
C ASP A 134 9.60 -33.70 -8.81
N LYS A 135 9.12 -32.45 -8.82
CA LYS A 135 8.01 -31.94 -8.00
C LYS A 135 8.02 -32.46 -6.55
N PRO A 136 9.14 -32.31 -5.80
CA PRO A 136 9.24 -32.69 -4.40
C PRO A 136 8.20 -31.98 -3.52
N GLN A 137 8.02 -32.41 -2.27
CA GLN A 137 7.06 -31.78 -1.38
C GLN A 137 7.31 -30.26 -1.27
N ALA A 138 6.24 -29.46 -1.41
CA ALA A 138 6.28 -28.00 -1.42
C ALA A 138 7.08 -27.35 -2.59
N TRP A 139 7.30 -28.08 -3.70
CA TRP A 139 8.03 -27.59 -4.88
C TRP A 139 7.49 -26.26 -5.44
N GLN A 140 6.18 -26.01 -5.37
CA GLN A 140 5.58 -24.78 -5.90
C GLN A 140 6.10 -23.53 -5.19
N TRP A 141 6.31 -23.62 -3.87
CA TRP A 141 6.79 -22.50 -3.07
C TRP A 141 8.28 -22.27 -3.31
N ALA A 142 9.05 -23.35 -3.43
CA ALA A 142 10.45 -23.28 -3.82
C ALA A 142 10.61 -22.69 -5.22
N LEU A 143 9.84 -23.16 -6.21
CA LEU A 143 9.88 -22.68 -7.59
C LEU A 143 9.51 -21.20 -7.68
N PHE A 144 8.36 -20.82 -7.09
CA PHE A 144 7.88 -19.43 -7.08
C PHE A 144 8.93 -18.50 -6.46
N THR A 145 9.41 -18.83 -5.26
CA THR A 145 10.38 -17.99 -4.52
C THR A 145 11.72 -17.91 -5.24
N SER A 146 12.20 -19.02 -5.82
CA SER A 146 13.44 -19.04 -6.61
C SER A 146 13.39 -18.06 -7.77
N ILE A 147 12.25 -17.99 -8.49
CA ILE A 147 12.07 -17.04 -9.60
C ILE A 147 12.07 -15.59 -9.10
N LEU A 148 11.43 -15.30 -7.96
CA LEU A 148 11.45 -13.95 -7.38
C LEU A 148 12.89 -13.51 -7.03
N VAL A 149 13.68 -14.39 -6.41
CA VAL A 149 15.08 -14.11 -6.04
C VAL A 149 15.95 -13.93 -7.28
N GLN A 150 15.85 -14.85 -8.24
CA GLN A 150 16.64 -14.81 -9.48
C GLN A 150 16.33 -13.55 -10.30
N ARG A 151 15.07 -13.13 -10.39
CA ARG A 151 14.70 -11.88 -11.08
C ARG A 151 15.04 -10.62 -10.30
N THR A 152 15.13 -10.67 -8.98
CA THR A 152 15.54 -9.52 -8.17
C THR A 152 17.04 -9.24 -8.27
N THR A 153 17.85 -10.30 -8.41
CA THR A 153 19.32 -10.21 -8.49
C THR A 153 19.84 -9.15 -9.47
N PRO A 154 19.42 -9.13 -10.76
CA PRO A 154 19.87 -8.10 -11.70
C PRO A 154 19.34 -6.70 -11.39
N LEU A 155 18.27 -6.56 -10.59
CA LEU A 155 17.67 -5.28 -10.22
C LEU A 155 18.35 -4.66 -8.99
N LEU A 156 19.11 -5.43 -8.20
CA LEU A 156 19.71 -4.98 -6.94
C LEU A 156 20.52 -3.67 -7.04
N PRO A 157 21.36 -3.42 -8.08
CA PRO A 157 22.06 -2.15 -8.19
C PRO A 157 21.10 -0.96 -8.30
N ARG A 158 20.08 -1.08 -9.15
CA ARG A 158 19.05 -0.04 -9.37
C ARG A 158 18.17 0.17 -8.14
N LEU A 159 17.81 -0.91 -7.45
CA LEU A 159 17.07 -0.85 -6.19
C LEU A 159 17.88 -0.15 -5.09
N ARG A 160 19.19 -0.41 -5.00
CA ARG A 160 20.09 0.29 -4.07
C ARG A 160 20.21 1.77 -4.41
N ASP A 161 20.34 2.11 -5.69
CA ASP A 161 20.36 3.50 -6.13
C ASP A 161 19.05 4.22 -5.75
N SER A 162 17.91 3.54 -5.90
CA SER A 162 16.60 4.01 -5.45
C SER A 162 16.59 4.29 -3.94
N GLU A 163 17.04 3.32 -3.14
CA GLU A 163 17.10 3.42 -1.67
C GLU A 163 18.01 4.55 -1.17
N LEU A 164 19.13 4.78 -1.87
CA LEU A 164 20.08 5.85 -1.55
C LEU A 164 19.60 7.22 -2.04
N GLY A 165 18.48 7.28 -2.76
CA GLY A 165 17.97 8.50 -3.38
C GLY A 165 18.85 9.02 -4.50
N PHE A 166 19.61 8.14 -5.15
CA PHE A 166 20.48 8.51 -6.27
C PHE A 166 19.64 8.95 -7.48
N THR A 167 20.08 10.02 -8.14
CA THR A 167 19.43 10.56 -9.33
C THR A 167 20.20 10.11 -10.58
N PRO A 168 19.56 9.47 -11.56
CA PRO A 168 20.24 9.08 -12.80
C PRO A 168 20.78 10.29 -13.56
N ALA A 169 21.85 10.09 -14.34
CA ALA A 169 22.52 11.15 -15.09
C ALA A 169 21.63 11.80 -16.17
N ASP A 170 20.68 11.04 -16.72
CA ASP A 170 19.69 11.53 -17.69
C ASP A 170 18.52 12.22 -16.97
N THR A 171 18.75 13.46 -16.55
CA THR A 171 17.69 14.27 -15.94
C THR A 171 16.79 14.89 -17.00
N THR A 172 15.48 14.67 -16.91
CA THR A 172 14.47 15.38 -17.69
C THR A 172 14.17 16.71 -17.01
N ARG A 173 14.58 17.81 -17.65
CA ARG A 173 14.37 19.16 -17.10
C ARG A 173 12.96 19.66 -17.39
N VAL A 174 12.28 20.08 -16.33
CA VAL A 174 10.92 20.64 -16.39
C VAL A 174 10.98 22.14 -16.09
N TYR A 175 10.35 22.95 -16.95
CA TYR A 175 10.55 24.40 -16.96
C TYR A 175 9.41 25.18 -16.30
N SER A 176 8.26 24.55 -16.08
CA SER A 176 7.11 25.19 -15.44
C SER A 176 6.48 24.34 -14.34
N GLY A 177 5.89 25.00 -13.34
CA GLY A 177 5.15 24.30 -12.27
C GLY A 177 3.98 23.48 -12.80
N ARG A 178 3.27 23.98 -13.82
CA ARG A 178 2.13 23.28 -14.42
C ARG A 178 2.57 21.99 -15.13
N GLU A 179 3.65 22.05 -15.90
CA GLU A 179 4.24 20.87 -16.55
C GLU A 179 4.70 19.87 -15.49
N LEU A 180 5.42 20.32 -14.45
CA LEU A 180 5.87 19.48 -13.36
C LEU A 180 4.71 18.78 -12.66
N ALA A 181 3.65 19.53 -12.32
CA ALA A 181 2.48 18.97 -11.69
C ALA A 181 1.76 17.96 -12.59
N GLY A 182 1.64 18.24 -13.90
CA GLY A 182 1.07 17.31 -14.87
C GLY A 182 1.86 16.01 -14.96
N THR A 183 3.19 16.09 -15.08
CA THR A 183 4.06 14.92 -15.15
C THR A 183 4.02 14.09 -13.88
N LEU A 184 4.13 14.71 -12.70
CA LEU A 184 4.09 14.01 -11.42
C LEU A 184 2.72 13.37 -11.17
N LEU A 185 1.62 14.06 -11.48
CA LEU A 185 0.28 13.49 -11.36
C LEU A 185 0.10 12.28 -12.30
N GLY A 186 0.62 12.33 -13.52
CA GLY A 186 0.61 11.20 -14.44
C GLY A 186 1.40 10.01 -13.91
N LEU A 187 2.61 10.23 -13.39
CA LEU A 187 3.42 9.16 -12.77
C LEU A 187 2.71 8.55 -11.55
N MET A 188 2.05 9.37 -10.72
CA MET A 188 1.30 8.87 -9.57
C MET A 188 0.09 8.03 -10.00
N ASP A 189 -0.63 8.46 -11.03
CA ASP A 189 -1.75 7.69 -11.58
C ASP A 189 -1.28 6.34 -12.14
N GLU A 190 -0.15 6.33 -12.86
CA GLU A 190 0.52 5.09 -13.31
C GLU A 190 0.91 4.19 -12.12
N LEU A 191 1.45 4.76 -11.03
CA LEU A 191 1.82 4.02 -9.82
C LEU A 191 0.60 3.34 -9.17
N LEU A 192 -0.46 4.12 -8.91
CA LEU A 192 -1.69 3.63 -8.30
C LEU A 192 -2.39 2.57 -9.17
N THR A 193 -2.41 2.78 -10.48
CA THR A 193 -2.95 1.80 -11.44
C THR A 193 -2.16 0.51 -11.41
N THR A 194 -0.82 0.60 -11.38
CA THR A 194 0.06 -0.58 -11.32
C THR A 194 -0.17 -1.37 -10.03
N ALA A 195 -0.27 -0.67 -8.88
CA ALA A 195 -0.54 -1.30 -7.59
C ALA A 195 -1.91 -2.01 -7.56
N SER A 196 -2.97 -1.36 -8.05
CA SER A 196 -4.31 -1.96 -8.12
C SER A 196 -4.37 -3.15 -9.09
N GLN A 197 -3.65 -3.10 -10.21
CA GLN A 197 -3.53 -4.22 -11.14
C GLN A 197 -2.82 -5.42 -10.51
N LEU A 198 -1.77 -5.18 -9.73
CA LEU A 198 -1.10 -6.24 -8.98
C LEU A 198 -2.04 -6.88 -7.94
N GLU A 199 -2.73 -6.07 -7.13
CA GLU A 199 -3.67 -6.56 -6.12
C GLU A 199 -4.78 -7.41 -6.76
N SER A 200 -5.38 -6.90 -7.83
CA SER A 200 -6.41 -7.63 -8.60
C SER A 200 -5.86 -8.93 -9.21
N PHE A 201 -4.62 -8.90 -9.72
CA PHE A 201 -3.95 -10.08 -10.25
C PHE A 201 -3.71 -11.15 -9.17
N MET A 202 -3.19 -10.75 -7.99
CA MET A 202 -2.93 -11.66 -6.88
C MET A 202 -4.23 -12.23 -6.28
N GLY A 203 -5.32 -11.47 -6.29
CA GLY A 203 -6.66 -11.94 -5.91
C GLY A 203 -7.36 -12.79 -6.98
N SER A 204 -6.77 -12.98 -8.16
CA SER A 204 -7.41 -13.70 -9.26
C SER A 204 -7.47 -15.21 -9.01
N PRO A 205 -8.51 -15.92 -9.48
CA PRO A 205 -8.60 -17.37 -9.36
C PRO A 205 -7.42 -18.11 -10.02
N ALA A 206 -6.87 -17.55 -11.10
CA ALA A 206 -5.71 -18.12 -11.79
C ALA A 206 -4.45 -18.09 -10.90
N PHE A 207 -4.21 -16.95 -10.23
CA PHE A 207 -3.12 -16.84 -9.27
C PHE A 207 -3.33 -17.78 -8.08
N MET A 208 -4.48 -17.67 -7.42
CA MET A 208 -4.78 -18.47 -6.22
C MET A 208 -4.76 -19.98 -6.52
N GLY A 209 -5.31 -20.40 -7.66
CA GLY A 209 -5.31 -21.79 -8.10
C GLY A 209 -3.91 -22.33 -8.39
N SER A 210 -3.05 -21.52 -9.03
CA SER A 210 -1.67 -21.93 -9.33
C SER A 210 -0.83 -22.21 -8.09
N ILE A 211 -1.17 -21.63 -6.93
CA ILE A 211 -0.45 -21.80 -5.67
C ILE A 211 -1.12 -22.82 -4.75
N ALA A 212 -2.45 -22.85 -4.71
CA ALA A 212 -3.22 -23.72 -3.80
C ALA A 212 -3.29 -25.19 -4.26
N ASP A 213 -3.39 -25.43 -5.58
CA ASP A 213 -3.41 -26.78 -6.15
C ASP A 213 -2.54 -26.83 -7.43
N PRO A 214 -1.21 -26.74 -7.26
CA PRO A 214 -0.27 -26.64 -8.36
C PRO A 214 -0.15 -28.00 -9.05
N THR A 215 -0.98 -28.26 -10.05
CA THR A 215 -0.76 -29.39 -10.97
C THR A 215 0.20 -28.99 -12.10
N ASP A 216 0.24 -27.70 -12.43
CA ASP A 216 0.98 -27.12 -13.55
C ASP A 216 2.13 -26.21 -13.09
N ALA A 217 3.36 -26.61 -13.40
CA ALA A 217 4.56 -25.83 -13.10
C ALA A 217 4.65 -24.56 -13.96
N GLU A 218 4.13 -24.59 -15.19
CA GLU A 218 4.12 -23.43 -16.07
C GLU A 218 3.24 -22.31 -15.51
N ALA A 219 2.09 -22.67 -14.93
CA ALA A 219 1.23 -21.72 -14.24
C ALA A 219 1.97 -21.03 -13.07
N VAL A 220 2.68 -21.79 -12.22
CA VAL A 220 3.49 -21.23 -11.12
C VAL A 220 4.58 -20.29 -11.63
N LYS A 221 5.31 -20.69 -12.67
CA LYS A 221 6.34 -19.85 -13.30
C LYS A 221 5.72 -18.56 -13.84
N HIS A 222 4.63 -18.68 -14.58
CA HIS A 222 3.96 -17.54 -15.19
C HIS A 222 3.53 -16.50 -14.15
N VAL A 223 2.92 -16.94 -13.05
CA VAL A 223 2.50 -16.01 -11.99
C VAL A 223 3.69 -15.37 -11.27
N ALA A 224 4.76 -16.12 -11.02
CA ALA A 224 5.99 -15.59 -10.41
C ALA A 224 6.64 -14.52 -11.31
N HIS A 225 6.75 -14.80 -12.61
CA HIS A 225 7.24 -13.83 -13.59
C HIS A 225 6.36 -12.58 -13.62
N ARG A 226 5.03 -12.75 -13.61
CA ARG A 226 4.10 -11.63 -13.66
C ARG A 226 4.18 -10.73 -12.43
N VAL A 227 4.35 -11.30 -11.22
CA VAL A 227 4.59 -10.52 -10.00
C VAL A 227 5.87 -9.68 -10.11
N MET A 228 6.92 -10.23 -10.71
CA MET A 228 8.18 -9.51 -10.93
C MET A 228 8.12 -8.46 -12.03
N ASP A 229 7.28 -8.63 -13.05
CA ASP A 229 7.04 -7.58 -14.05
C ASP A 229 6.46 -6.31 -13.42
N TYR A 230 5.56 -6.46 -12.44
CA TYR A 230 5.05 -5.33 -11.66
C TYR A 230 6.14 -4.69 -10.80
N HIS A 231 7.04 -5.48 -10.19
CA HIS A 231 8.18 -4.94 -9.43
C HIS A 231 9.08 -4.07 -10.31
N GLU A 232 9.45 -4.56 -11.50
CA GLU A 232 10.24 -3.81 -12.47
C GLU A 232 9.52 -2.54 -12.92
N ARG A 233 8.21 -2.62 -13.18
CA ARG A 233 7.42 -1.44 -13.56
C ARG A 233 7.40 -0.37 -12.46
N LEU A 234 7.26 -0.76 -11.21
CA LEU A 234 7.31 0.17 -10.07
C LEU A 234 8.69 0.83 -9.94
N LEU A 235 9.76 0.06 -10.18
CA LEU A 235 11.13 0.59 -10.18
C LEU A 235 11.34 1.61 -11.29
N GLU A 236 10.87 1.33 -12.52
CA GLU A 236 10.91 2.28 -13.63
C GLU A 236 10.17 3.58 -13.31
N LEU A 237 9.01 3.50 -12.66
CA LEU A 237 8.25 4.68 -12.24
C LEU A 237 9.02 5.51 -11.20
N SER A 238 9.66 4.85 -10.24
CA SER A 238 10.52 5.49 -9.23
C SER A 238 11.71 6.20 -9.88
N GLU A 239 12.39 5.55 -10.82
CA GLU A 239 13.49 6.12 -11.59
C GLU A 239 13.05 7.31 -12.45
N ARG A 240 11.91 7.20 -13.15
CA ARG A 240 11.33 8.31 -13.93
C ARG A 240 11.00 9.51 -13.04
N CYS A 241 10.46 9.28 -11.84
CA CYS A 241 10.19 10.35 -10.88
C CYS A 241 11.49 11.04 -10.43
N ARG A 242 12.54 10.29 -10.13
CA ARG A 242 13.84 10.85 -9.73
C ARG A 242 14.59 11.54 -10.86
N GLY A 243 14.39 11.09 -12.09
CA GLY A 243 14.96 11.72 -13.27
C GLY A 243 14.42 13.14 -13.51
N LEU A 244 13.35 13.56 -12.83
CA LEU A 244 12.82 14.92 -12.98
C LEU A 244 13.72 15.96 -12.30
N SER A 245 14.12 16.97 -13.06
CA SER A 245 14.85 18.13 -12.56
C SER A 245 14.00 19.40 -12.74
N ALA A 246 13.77 20.14 -11.66
CA ALA A 246 12.97 21.36 -11.67
C ALA A 246 13.67 22.51 -10.93
N SER A 247 13.09 23.70 -11.00
CA SER A 247 13.54 24.85 -10.20
C SER A 247 13.57 24.52 -8.71
N ALA A 248 14.52 25.12 -7.97
CA ALA A 248 14.75 24.87 -6.54
C ALA A 248 13.51 25.02 -5.66
N GLN A 249 12.54 25.84 -6.08
CA GLN A 249 11.25 26.01 -5.38
C GLN A 249 10.38 24.74 -5.36
N TYR A 250 10.69 23.74 -6.19
CA TYR A 250 9.96 22.47 -6.30
C TYR A 250 10.75 21.25 -5.79
N THR A 251 11.94 21.44 -5.22
CA THR A 251 12.77 20.33 -4.73
C THR A 251 12.08 19.53 -3.63
N ASP A 252 11.35 20.19 -2.73
CA ASP A 252 10.63 19.52 -1.64
C ASP A 252 9.53 18.58 -2.16
N ILE A 253 8.76 19.01 -3.16
CA ILE A 253 7.70 18.18 -3.74
C ILE A 253 8.27 17.01 -4.55
N LEU A 254 9.39 17.21 -5.25
CA LEU A 254 10.11 16.12 -5.92
C LEU A 254 10.63 15.09 -4.91
N THR A 255 11.14 15.54 -3.76
CA THR A 255 11.60 14.66 -2.68
C THR A 255 10.46 13.87 -2.05
N ASP A 256 9.33 14.53 -1.76
CA ASP A 256 8.13 13.88 -1.25
C ASP A 256 7.61 12.83 -2.25
N CYS A 257 7.56 13.16 -3.55
CA CYS A 257 7.19 12.21 -4.59
C CYS A 257 8.17 11.03 -4.64
N ALA A 258 9.48 11.26 -4.73
CA ALA A 258 10.46 10.17 -4.77
C ALA A 258 10.30 9.19 -3.59
N ARG A 259 10.03 9.69 -2.38
CA ARG A 259 9.73 8.84 -1.21
C ARG A 259 8.47 8.02 -1.37
N LEU A 260 7.41 8.58 -1.94
CA LEU A 260 6.16 7.84 -2.19
C LEU A 260 6.38 6.68 -3.17
N PHE A 261 7.19 6.87 -4.22
CA PHE A 261 7.48 5.82 -5.20
C PHE A 261 8.41 4.73 -4.65
N ASP A 262 9.15 4.99 -3.57
CA ASP A 262 9.98 3.99 -2.90
C ASP A 262 9.21 3.01 -2.02
N VAL A 263 8.09 3.45 -1.44
CA VAL A 263 7.35 2.62 -0.47
C VAL A 263 6.98 1.24 -1.04
N PRO A 264 6.39 1.11 -2.24
CA PRO A 264 6.05 -0.21 -2.77
C PRO A 264 7.29 -1.06 -3.10
N LEU A 265 8.43 -0.46 -3.44
CA LEU A 265 9.69 -1.20 -3.64
C LEU A 265 10.19 -1.83 -2.33
N GLN A 266 10.01 -1.12 -1.21
CA GLN A 266 10.31 -1.67 0.11
C GLN A 266 9.35 -2.81 0.49
N SER A 267 8.05 -2.68 0.18
CA SER A 267 7.08 -3.77 0.37
C SER A 267 7.49 -5.04 -0.38
N TYR A 268 7.92 -4.92 -1.65
CA TYR A 268 8.44 -6.05 -2.42
C TYR A 268 9.67 -6.69 -1.77
N ARG A 269 10.62 -5.88 -1.29
CA ARG A 269 11.82 -6.38 -0.62
C ARG A 269 11.47 -7.20 0.63
N VAL A 270 10.55 -6.70 1.45
CA VAL A 270 10.09 -7.39 2.66
C VAL A 270 9.35 -8.68 2.29
N PHE A 271 8.46 -8.64 1.29
CA PHE A 271 7.73 -9.80 0.82
C PHE A 271 8.66 -10.92 0.31
N ILE A 272 9.63 -10.59 -0.53
CA ILE A 272 10.58 -11.58 -1.06
C ILE A 272 11.43 -12.18 0.07
N ALA A 273 11.90 -11.36 1.01
CA ALA A 273 12.64 -11.86 2.17
C ALA A 273 11.79 -12.79 3.05
N ASP A 274 10.51 -12.46 3.28
CA ASP A 274 9.59 -13.31 4.03
C ASP A 274 9.29 -14.64 3.32
N MET A 275 9.23 -14.64 1.97
CA MET A 275 9.08 -15.87 1.19
C MET A 275 10.32 -16.76 1.27
N VAL A 276 11.52 -16.17 1.18
CA VAL A 276 12.78 -16.90 1.35
C VAL A 276 12.85 -17.53 2.73
N ASP A 277 12.58 -16.77 3.80
CA ASP A 277 12.56 -17.28 5.17
C ASP A 277 11.59 -18.47 5.33
N VAL A 278 10.43 -18.45 4.65
CA VAL A 278 9.46 -19.56 4.67
C VAL A 278 10.01 -20.79 3.97
N VAL A 279 10.51 -20.64 2.75
CA VAL A 279 10.99 -21.78 1.98
C VAL A 279 12.22 -22.42 2.63
N GLU A 280 13.14 -21.64 3.19
CA GLU A 280 14.29 -22.16 3.94
C GLU A 280 13.90 -22.88 5.23
N ALA A 281 12.75 -22.53 5.82
CA ALA A 281 12.22 -23.19 7.01
C ALA A 281 11.46 -24.48 6.69
N LEU A 282 10.90 -24.63 5.49
CA LEU A 282 10.06 -25.78 5.13
C LEU A 282 10.73 -27.14 5.38
N PRO A 283 11.99 -27.40 4.96
CA PRO A 283 12.64 -28.69 5.22
C PRO A 283 12.70 -29.04 6.72
N LYS A 284 12.98 -28.04 7.58
CA LYS A 284 13.11 -28.24 9.04
C LYS A 284 11.77 -28.55 9.70
N VAL A 285 10.69 -27.98 9.17
CA VAL A 285 9.37 -28.09 9.75
C VAL A 285 8.67 -29.36 9.25
N LEU A 286 8.70 -29.61 7.94
CA LEU A 286 8.01 -30.74 7.32
C LEU A 286 8.66 -32.08 7.64
N GLN A 287 9.97 -32.13 7.88
CA GLN A 287 10.67 -33.36 8.30
C GLN A 287 10.14 -33.94 9.63
N HIS A 288 9.51 -33.11 10.47
CA HIS A 288 8.96 -33.52 11.77
C HIS A 288 7.44 -33.44 11.85
N ALA A 289 6.77 -32.99 10.79
CA ALA A 289 5.34 -32.77 10.78
C ALA A 289 4.58 -34.01 10.29
N THR A 290 3.61 -34.46 11.07
CA THR A 290 2.75 -35.60 10.73
C THR A 290 1.34 -35.17 10.25
N GLY A 291 1.14 -33.88 9.94
CA GLY A 291 -0.15 -33.32 9.52
C GLY A 291 -0.02 -31.91 8.91
N ASP A 292 -1.17 -31.28 8.60
CA ASP A 292 -1.20 -29.95 7.98
C ASP A 292 -0.51 -28.88 8.85
N VAL A 293 0.61 -28.35 8.38
CA VAL A 293 1.32 -27.27 9.06
C VAL A 293 0.95 -25.93 8.43
N HIS A 294 0.25 -25.10 9.20
CA HIS A 294 -0.01 -23.73 8.82
C HIS A 294 1.19 -22.83 9.16
N MET A 295 2.04 -22.56 8.18
CA MET A 295 3.20 -21.66 8.30
C MET A 295 2.79 -20.17 8.27
N GLY A 296 1.54 -19.82 8.50
CA GLY A 296 1.03 -18.44 8.37
C GLY A 296 0.94 -17.96 6.92
N SER A 297 0.32 -16.79 6.72
CA SER A 297 0.14 -16.20 5.39
C SER A 297 1.27 -15.21 5.07
N VAL A 298 1.89 -15.36 3.89
CA VAL A 298 2.79 -14.33 3.34
C VAL A 298 2.01 -13.50 2.34
N VAL A 299 1.81 -12.22 2.66
CA VAL A 299 1.04 -11.29 1.85
C VAL A 299 1.95 -10.19 1.34
N LEU A 300 1.91 -9.92 0.03
CA LEU A 300 2.46 -8.71 -0.54
C LEU A 300 1.47 -7.58 -0.31
N ASP A 301 1.76 -6.75 0.69
CA ASP A 301 0.95 -5.58 1.04
C ASP A 301 1.68 -4.31 0.59
N LEU A 302 1.10 -3.64 -0.40
CA LEU A 302 1.63 -2.37 -0.90
C LEU A 302 1.07 -1.24 -0.04
N ASP A 303 1.80 -0.91 1.02
CA ASP A 303 1.50 0.27 1.84
C ASP A 303 1.86 1.53 1.03
N LEU A 304 0.85 2.18 0.47
CA LEU A 304 1.00 3.48 -0.18
C LEU A 304 0.59 4.52 0.85
N ASP A 305 1.56 5.04 1.62
CA ASP A 305 1.34 6.01 2.72
C ASP A 305 0.26 7.04 2.36
N ALA A 306 -0.98 6.77 2.80
CA ALA A 306 -2.17 7.48 2.31
C ALA A 306 -2.15 8.96 2.74
N GLN A 307 -1.45 9.27 3.84
CA GLN A 307 -1.27 10.63 4.31
C GLN A 307 -0.27 11.39 3.43
N LEU A 308 0.86 10.76 3.10
CA LEU A 308 1.84 11.30 2.16
C LEU A 308 1.23 11.51 0.78
N GLU A 309 0.52 10.51 0.25
CA GLU A 309 -0.18 10.57 -1.03
C GLU A 309 -1.17 11.75 -1.08
N SER A 310 -2.07 11.84 -0.10
CA SER A 310 -3.06 12.92 -0.01
C SER A 310 -2.42 14.31 0.05
N ARG A 311 -1.33 14.44 0.82
CA ARG A 311 -0.56 15.69 0.96
C ARG A 311 0.08 16.09 -0.37
N ILE A 312 0.69 15.15 -1.09
CA ILE A 312 1.33 15.38 -2.39
C ILE A 312 0.28 15.80 -3.42
N PHE A 313 -0.83 15.05 -3.56
CA PHE A 313 -1.91 15.40 -4.49
C PHE A 313 -2.44 16.82 -4.26
N LYS A 314 -2.65 17.20 -3.00
CA LYS A 314 -3.14 18.53 -2.66
C LYS A 314 -2.16 19.63 -3.07
N ARG A 315 -0.86 19.41 -2.88
CA ARG A 315 0.21 20.34 -3.29
C ARG A 315 0.31 20.45 -4.82
N LEU A 316 0.33 19.32 -5.53
CA LEU A 316 0.42 19.30 -6.99
C LEU A 316 -0.79 19.99 -7.65
N ARG A 317 -2.00 19.78 -7.13
CA ARG A 317 -3.20 20.49 -7.61
C ARG A 317 -3.17 22.01 -7.36
N ALA A 318 -2.45 22.47 -6.34
CA ALA A 318 -2.26 23.91 -6.13
C ALA A 318 -1.28 24.48 -7.15
N ILE A 319 -0.18 23.76 -7.40
CA ILE A 319 0.85 24.14 -8.38
C ILE A 319 0.27 24.15 -9.82
N SER A 320 -0.59 23.19 -10.17
CA SER A 320 -1.17 23.14 -11.52
C SER A 320 -2.13 24.29 -11.83
N LYS A 321 -2.71 24.90 -10.78
CA LYS A 321 -3.65 26.02 -10.86
C LYS A 321 -2.97 27.39 -10.83
N SER A 322 -1.70 27.47 -10.40
CA SER A 322 -0.87 28.67 -10.60
C SER A 322 -0.41 28.82 -12.05
#